data_AF-A0A1C6QV94-F1
#
_entry.id   AF-A0A1C6QV94-F1
#
_cell.length_a   1.000
_cell.length_b   1.000
_cell.length_c   1.000
_cell.angle_alpha   90.00
_cell.angle_beta   90.00
_cell.angle_gamma   90.00
#
_symmetry.space_group_name_H-M   'P 1'
#
loop_
_entity.id
_entity.type
_entity.pdbx_description
1 polymer ?
#
loop_
_entity_poly.entity_id
_entity_poly.type
_entity_poly.pdbx_seq_one_letter_code
_entity_poly.pdbx_strand_id
1 'polypeptide(L)'
;MDAVLSRGLRSVRGPALALISAAVLPVVLTLSAPAAAAEAAPAAARAAPVAVTATDIAVVADALRESPVYVDPAASGRLSTADADALTKKIVDAGKPLFVAVLPADFPTKDLFTDLRTDTGITGVYAVRLGDRFDAHADSAVMSRTAVGNLVRSVEGDASASAQLNDFVDRALPTARGSAPASWGGDPGSSFPTGTVIGVGTLVVLGGAGLYAVSRRNRRRHEEEQRAALDKLRVVVDEDITAFGEELDRLDFHPAEAGADDAMRGDYEHALDAYEKAKSSMAAARRPEDVRPVTGALEDGRFSLAVLAARRAGRPVPERRGPCFFDPRHGPSTEDVRWAPAGGAEREVPVCAADAARLREGAEPMIREVDTEHGRRPYYDAGPAYGPWAGGYFAAGLLPTLLVGTMLGGMMASPAYAADYGSGYGDFGPGAGYDGGDVSGADFSPDDFGGGGFGDGGGDFGGGGGGGDFGGGF
;
A
#
# COMPACT_ATOMS: atom_id res chain seq x y z
N MET A 1 24.77 -56.05 -37.95
CA MET A 1 24.24 -57.30 -37.35
C MET A 1 23.42 -56.87 -36.15
N ASP A 2 22.28 -56.24 -36.43
CA ASP A 2 20.92 -56.83 -36.37
C ASP A 2 20.37 -56.66 -34.94
N ALA A 3 19.59 -55.61 -34.65
CA ALA A 3 18.18 -55.41 -35.00
C ALA A 3 17.21 -56.29 -34.18
N VAL A 4 16.08 -55.65 -33.80
CA VAL A 4 14.72 -56.23 -33.82
C VAL A 4 14.13 -56.86 -32.53
N LEU A 5 13.30 -56.02 -31.89
CA LEU A 5 11.84 -56.16 -31.68
C LEU A 5 11.23 -56.99 -30.53
N SER A 6 10.16 -56.36 -30.01
CA SER A 6 8.80 -56.89 -29.75
C SER A 6 8.46 -57.32 -28.31
N ARG A 7 7.70 -56.50 -27.56
CA ARG A 7 6.22 -56.43 -27.46
C ARG A 7 5.57 -57.65 -26.77
N GLY A 8 4.70 -57.38 -25.78
CA GLY A 8 3.77 -58.41 -25.26
C GLY A 8 2.94 -57.99 -24.06
N LEU A 9 1.80 -57.35 -24.32
CA LEU A 9 0.72 -57.04 -23.37
C LEU A 9 0.22 -58.28 -22.59
N ARG A 10 -0.21 -58.08 -21.33
CA ARG A 10 -1.37 -58.80 -20.77
C ARG A 10 -2.27 -57.87 -19.97
N SER A 11 -3.53 -57.88 -20.35
CA SER A 11 -4.66 -57.17 -19.78
C SER A 11 -5.80 -58.18 -19.58
N VAL A 12 -6.68 -57.84 -18.63
CA VAL A 12 -8.07 -58.28 -18.39
C VAL A 12 -8.32 -59.68 -17.78
N ARG A 13 -8.96 -59.72 -16.57
CA ARG A 13 -10.41 -60.02 -16.36
C ARG A 13 -10.74 -60.31 -14.87
N GLY A 14 -11.70 -59.56 -14.34
CA GLY A 14 -12.45 -59.89 -13.10
C GLY A 14 -13.43 -61.05 -13.31
N PRO A 15 -14.14 -61.49 -12.25
CA PRO A 15 -15.54 -61.08 -12.02
C PRO A 15 -15.85 -61.01 -10.49
N ALA A 16 -17.03 -60.73 -9.91
CA ALA A 16 -18.36 -60.31 -10.32
C ALA A 16 -19.08 -59.74 -9.07
N LEU A 17 -20.16 -59.02 -9.37
CA LEU A 17 -21.26 -58.53 -8.53
C LEU A 17 -21.73 -59.41 -7.36
N ALA A 18 -22.18 -58.75 -6.30
CA ALA A 18 -23.46 -59.07 -5.64
C ALA A 18 -24.08 -57.82 -4.98
N LEU A 19 -25.21 -57.38 -5.56
CA LEU A 19 -26.21 -56.46 -4.99
C LEU A 19 -27.08 -57.21 -3.99
N ILE A 20 -27.37 -56.66 -2.80
CA ILE A 20 -28.68 -56.85 -2.12
C ILE A 20 -29.05 -55.57 -1.34
N SER A 21 -30.25 -55.09 -1.61
CA SER A 21 -30.95 -53.97 -0.99
C SER A 21 -31.69 -54.34 0.31
N ALA A 22 -32.05 -53.30 1.08
CA ALA A 22 -33.28 -53.13 1.88
C ALA A 22 -33.32 -53.56 3.36
N ALA A 23 -33.27 -52.52 4.21
CA ALA A 23 -34.36 -52.04 5.09
C ALA A 23 -34.65 -52.66 6.49
N VAL A 24 -35.05 -51.73 7.38
CA VAL A 24 -35.98 -51.83 8.54
C VAL A 24 -35.40 -52.08 9.96
N LEU A 25 -35.20 -50.96 10.69
CA LEU A 25 -35.70 -50.60 12.05
C LEU A 25 -35.38 -51.50 13.29
N PRO A 26 -35.61 -51.03 14.56
CA PRO A 26 -34.56 -50.83 15.56
C PRO A 26 -34.70 -51.74 16.79
N VAL A 27 -33.63 -51.92 17.56
CA VAL A 27 -33.71 -52.55 18.89
C VAL A 27 -33.50 -51.50 19.97
N VAL A 28 -34.61 -51.27 20.66
CA VAL A 28 -34.76 -50.59 21.94
C VAL A 28 -33.95 -51.32 23.01
N LEU A 29 -33.10 -50.61 23.75
CA LEU A 29 -32.72 -51.02 25.10
C LEU A 29 -32.94 -49.86 26.07
N THR A 30 -34.02 -50.00 26.81
CA THR A 30 -34.42 -49.19 27.96
C THR A 30 -33.44 -49.38 29.12
N LEU A 31 -32.87 -48.28 29.64
CA LEU A 31 -32.31 -48.27 30.98
C LEU A 31 -33.07 -47.24 31.82
N SER A 32 -33.78 -47.75 32.81
CA SER A 32 -34.67 -47.04 33.72
C SER A 32 -33.90 -46.11 34.67
N ALA A 33 -34.43 -44.89 34.81
CA ALA A 33 -34.13 -44.01 35.94
C ALA A 33 -34.83 -44.51 37.23
N PRO A 34 -34.41 -43.97 38.39
CA PRO A 34 -35.42 -43.29 39.19
C PRO A 34 -35.00 -41.85 39.52
N ALA A 35 -36.05 -41.05 39.70
CA ALA A 35 -36.05 -39.61 39.94
C ALA A 35 -35.37 -39.22 41.26
N ALA A 36 -34.74 -38.04 41.27
CA ALA A 36 -34.62 -37.21 42.46
C ALA A 36 -34.82 -35.74 42.07
N ALA A 37 -35.56 -35.05 42.92
CA ALA A 37 -36.21 -33.77 42.71
C ALA A 37 -35.25 -32.60 42.47
N ALA A 38 -35.79 -31.62 41.75
CA ALA A 38 -35.25 -30.28 41.63
C ALA A 38 -35.24 -29.56 43.00
N GLU A 39 -34.13 -28.91 43.31
CA GLU A 39 -34.12 -27.68 44.10
C GLU A 39 -33.34 -26.63 43.33
N ALA A 40 -34.06 -25.56 42.98
CA ALA A 40 -33.57 -24.40 42.26
C ALA A 40 -32.78 -23.50 43.22
N ALA A 41 -31.52 -23.23 42.88
CA ALA A 41 -30.78 -22.09 43.40
C ALA A 41 -30.74 -21.01 42.31
N PRO A 42 -31.17 -19.76 42.57
CA PRO A 42 -31.04 -18.69 41.60
C PRO A 42 -29.58 -18.23 41.63
N ALA A 43 -28.78 -18.73 40.70
CA ALA A 43 -27.51 -18.08 40.37
C ALA A 43 -27.85 -16.78 39.65
N ALA A 44 -28.14 -15.74 40.43
CA ALA A 44 -28.10 -14.36 39.96
C ALA A 44 -26.64 -14.03 39.63
N ALA A 45 -26.19 -14.49 38.45
CA ALA A 45 -25.07 -13.89 37.77
C ALA A 45 -25.50 -12.46 37.44
N ARG A 46 -25.20 -11.52 38.35
CA ARG A 46 -25.07 -10.12 37.98
C ARG A 46 -24.05 -10.11 36.84
N ALA A 47 -24.54 -10.01 35.61
CA ALA A 47 -23.75 -9.51 34.51
C ALA A 47 -23.21 -8.16 35.01
N ALA A 48 -21.92 -8.13 35.35
CA ALA A 48 -21.24 -6.87 35.49
C ALA A 48 -21.52 -6.09 34.20
N PRO A 49 -21.89 -4.79 34.27
CA PRO A 49 -22.00 -4.01 33.06
C PRO A 49 -20.65 -4.13 32.38
N VAL A 50 -20.64 -4.75 31.19
CA VAL A 50 -19.50 -4.66 30.29
C VAL A 50 -19.39 -3.16 30.05
N ALA A 51 -18.37 -2.53 30.64
CA ALA A 51 -18.00 -1.19 30.27
C ALA A 51 -17.81 -1.25 28.76
N VAL A 52 -18.73 -0.63 28.02
CA VAL A 52 -18.61 -0.47 26.58
C VAL A 52 -17.32 0.32 26.41
N THR A 53 -16.25 -0.38 26.04
CA THR A 53 -14.97 0.23 25.74
C THR A 53 -15.25 1.27 24.66
N ALA A 54 -14.85 2.52 24.90
CA ALA A 54 -14.89 3.58 23.91
C ALA A 54 -14.42 3.00 22.57
N THR A 55 -15.26 3.12 21.55
CA THR A 55 -14.91 2.65 20.21
C THR A 55 -13.58 3.27 19.81
N ASP A 56 -12.62 2.45 19.42
CA ASP A 56 -11.31 2.94 18.99
C ASP A 56 -11.43 3.62 17.62
N ILE A 57 -10.62 4.64 17.35
CA ILE A 57 -10.63 5.40 16.10
C ILE A 57 -10.40 4.50 14.88
N ALA A 58 -9.56 3.49 15.04
CA ALA A 58 -9.32 2.46 14.02
C ALA A 58 -10.60 1.70 13.62
N VAL A 59 -11.53 1.49 14.57
CA VAL A 59 -12.83 0.83 14.29
C VAL A 59 -13.73 1.74 13.48
N VAL A 60 -13.75 3.04 13.80
CA VAL A 60 -14.50 4.05 13.05
C VAL A 60 -13.96 4.15 11.62
N ALA A 61 -12.63 4.23 11.47
CA ALA A 61 -11.94 4.27 10.19
C ALA A 61 -12.21 3.03 9.33
N ASP A 62 -12.11 1.82 9.92
CA ASP A 62 -12.41 0.57 9.23
C ASP A 62 -13.85 0.54 8.69
N ALA A 63 -14.82 1.00 9.49
CA ALA A 63 -16.21 1.09 9.05
C ALA A 63 -16.41 2.11 7.92
N LEU A 64 -15.70 3.23 7.97
CA LEU A 64 -15.76 4.28 6.96
C LEU A 64 -15.16 3.87 5.61
N ARG A 65 -14.21 2.92 5.58
CA ARG A 65 -13.73 2.36 4.30
C ARG A 65 -14.82 1.57 3.57
N GLU A 66 -15.73 0.93 4.29
CA GLU A 66 -16.79 0.09 3.72
C GLU A 66 -18.11 0.84 3.50
N SER A 67 -18.36 1.90 4.26
CA SER A 67 -19.60 2.70 4.19
C SER A 67 -19.33 4.18 4.45
N PRO A 68 -19.93 5.11 3.70
CA PRO A 68 -19.73 6.55 3.91
C PRO A 68 -20.21 7.09 5.26
N VAL A 69 -21.10 6.37 5.96
CA VAL A 69 -21.66 6.82 7.24
C VAL A 69 -21.41 5.78 8.33
N TYR A 70 -20.86 6.24 9.44
CA TYR A 70 -20.70 5.49 10.68
C TYR A 70 -21.46 6.17 11.84
N VAL A 71 -22.23 5.39 12.60
CA VAL A 71 -22.89 5.85 13.82
C VAL A 71 -22.44 4.97 14.97
N ASP A 72 -21.80 5.58 15.97
CA ASP A 72 -21.36 4.86 17.15
C ASP A 72 -22.55 4.32 17.95
N PRO A 73 -22.50 3.07 18.46
CA PRO A 73 -23.58 2.51 19.27
C PRO A 73 -23.97 3.39 20.48
N ALA A 74 -23.00 4.04 21.13
CA ALA A 74 -23.23 4.96 22.23
C ALA A 74 -23.86 6.30 21.79
N ALA A 75 -23.80 6.62 20.49
CA ALA A 75 -24.43 7.78 19.87
C ALA A 75 -25.70 7.44 19.07
N SER A 76 -26.18 6.20 19.10
CA SER A 76 -27.37 5.72 18.36
C SER A 76 -28.67 6.49 18.65
N GLY A 77 -28.77 7.16 19.80
CA GLY A 77 -29.89 8.06 20.13
C GLY A 77 -29.84 9.42 19.42
N ARG A 78 -28.76 9.75 18.70
CA ARG A 78 -28.57 11.05 18.04
C ARG A 78 -29.00 11.03 16.58
N LEU A 79 -28.85 9.91 15.89
CA LEU A 79 -29.27 9.73 14.51
C LEU A 79 -30.02 8.40 14.39
N SER A 80 -31.25 8.44 13.86
CA SER A 80 -32.00 7.20 13.67
C SER A 80 -31.35 6.33 12.59
N THR A 81 -31.57 5.02 12.65
CA THR A 81 -31.04 4.11 11.62
C THR A 81 -31.56 4.45 10.23
N ALA A 82 -32.84 4.87 10.12
CA ALA A 82 -33.42 5.29 8.85
C ALA A 82 -32.77 6.56 8.29
N ASP A 83 -32.43 7.53 9.14
CA ASP A 83 -31.72 8.74 8.72
C ASP A 83 -30.28 8.43 8.28
N ALA A 84 -29.59 7.53 9.00
CA ALA A 84 -28.26 7.07 8.65
C ALA A 84 -28.26 6.33 7.30
N ASP A 85 -29.22 5.43 7.06
CA ASP A 85 -29.38 4.72 5.80
C ASP A 85 -29.68 5.67 4.64
N ALA A 86 -30.52 6.69 4.88
CA ALA A 86 -30.82 7.72 3.89
C ALA A 86 -29.58 8.56 3.53
N LEU A 87 -28.77 8.93 4.52
CA LEU A 87 -27.50 9.63 4.31
C LEU A 87 -26.50 8.76 3.54
N THR A 88 -26.35 7.50 3.92
CA THR A 88 -25.49 6.53 3.22
C THR A 88 -25.89 6.43 1.75
N LYS A 89 -27.19 6.20 1.48
CA LYS A 89 -27.71 6.12 0.11
C LYS A 89 -27.42 7.40 -0.67
N LYS A 90 -27.64 8.56 -0.07
CA LYS A 90 -27.41 9.86 -0.70
C LYS A 90 -25.94 10.04 -1.12
N ILE A 91 -25.00 9.67 -0.26
CA ILE A 91 -23.56 9.80 -0.55
C ILE A 91 -23.11 8.78 -1.62
N VAL A 92 -23.57 7.53 -1.52
CA VAL A 92 -23.27 6.47 -2.51
C VAL A 92 -23.84 6.84 -3.88
N ASP A 93 -25.10 7.28 -3.95
CA ASP A 93 -25.76 7.66 -5.22
C ASP A 93 -25.07 8.88 -5.86
N ALA A 94 -24.53 9.80 -5.06
CA ALA A 94 -23.76 10.93 -5.55
C ALA A 94 -22.35 10.56 -6.03
N GLY A 95 -21.83 9.41 -5.59
CA GLY A 95 -20.52 8.90 -6.00
C GLY A 95 -19.36 9.80 -5.60
N LYS A 96 -19.40 10.40 -4.40
CA LYS A 96 -18.39 11.35 -3.90
C LYS A 96 -17.68 10.86 -2.64
N PRO A 97 -16.39 11.20 -2.43
CA PRO A 97 -15.61 10.75 -1.28
C PRO A 97 -15.91 11.58 -0.02
N LEU A 98 -17.11 11.43 0.51
CA LEU A 98 -17.60 12.12 1.70
C LEU A 98 -17.88 11.11 2.82
N PHE A 99 -17.21 11.29 3.94
CA PHE A 99 -17.24 10.40 5.10
C PHE A 99 -17.90 11.12 6.28
N VAL A 100 -18.84 10.46 6.94
CA VAL A 100 -19.62 11.01 8.06
C VAL A 100 -19.53 10.08 9.27
N ALA A 101 -19.02 10.58 10.38
CA ALA A 101 -18.98 9.85 11.65
C ALA A 101 -19.82 10.54 12.73
N VAL A 102 -20.69 9.80 13.41
CA VAL A 102 -21.48 10.27 14.57
C VAL A 102 -20.96 9.58 15.82
N LEU A 103 -20.33 10.34 16.71
CA LEU A 103 -19.57 9.87 17.86
C LEU A 103 -20.16 10.39 19.19
N PRO A 104 -20.01 9.65 20.31
CA PRO A 104 -20.51 10.08 21.61
C PRO A 104 -19.68 11.26 22.16
N ALA A 105 -20.27 12.09 23.02
CA ALA A 105 -19.67 13.36 23.45
C ALA A 105 -18.32 13.22 24.19
N ASP A 106 -18.07 12.06 24.79
CA ASP A 106 -16.87 11.68 25.53
C ASP A 106 -15.80 11.01 24.66
N PHE A 107 -16.00 10.90 23.33
CA PHE A 107 -15.00 10.35 22.42
C PHE A 107 -13.71 11.18 22.44
N PRO A 108 -12.51 10.55 22.42
CA PRO A 108 -11.24 11.27 22.40
C PRO A 108 -11.13 12.25 21.22
N THR A 109 -10.82 13.51 21.51
CA THR A 109 -10.75 14.58 20.48
C THR A 109 -9.34 14.94 20.06
N LYS A 110 -8.32 14.48 20.79
CA LYS A 110 -6.92 14.75 20.47
C LYS A 110 -6.60 14.08 19.13
N ASP A 111 -6.11 14.88 18.18
CA ASP A 111 -5.69 14.44 16.84
C ASP A 111 -6.75 13.67 16.04
N LEU A 112 -8.04 13.78 16.44
CA LEU A 112 -9.16 12.97 15.93
C LEU A 112 -9.26 12.96 14.41
N PHE A 113 -9.20 14.12 13.76
CA PHE A 113 -9.32 14.20 12.30
C PHE A 113 -8.08 13.65 11.59
N THR A 114 -6.88 13.93 12.12
CA THR A 114 -5.62 13.41 11.60
C THR A 114 -5.56 11.90 11.69
N ASP A 115 -5.89 11.34 12.85
CA ASP A 115 -5.86 9.90 13.10
C ASP A 115 -6.97 9.19 12.30
N LEU A 116 -8.18 9.77 12.25
CA LEU A 116 -9.28 9.22 11.46
C LEU A 116 -8.94 9.19 9.97
N ARG A 117 -8.34 10.26 9.43
CA ARG A 117 -7.88 10.34 8.05
C ARG A 117 -6.73 9.37 7.75
N THR A 118 -5.78 9.26 8.68
CA THR A 118 -4.61 8.36 8.58
C THR A 118 -5.06 6.91 8.55
N ASP A 119 -5.92 6.54 9.50
CA ASP A 119 -6.40 5.18 9.61
C ASP A 119 -7.34 4.84 8.47
N THR A 120 -8.26 5.73 8.08
CA THR A 120 -9.15 5.48 6.93
C THR A 120 -8.32 5.35 5.65
N GLY A 121 -7.28 6.17 5.49
CA GLY A 121 -6.30 6.05 4.42
C GLY A 121 -6.82 6.44 3.03
N ILE A 122 -7.98 7.10 2.95
CA ILE A 122 -8.65 7.47 1.70
C ILE A 122 -8.79 8.98 1.58
N THR A 123 -8.48 9.54 0.42
CA THR A 123 -8.59 10.97 0.14
C THR A 123 -10.05 11.41 0.08
N GLY A 124 -10.47 12.36 0.93
CA GLY A 124 -11.88 12.70 1.07
C GLY A 124 -12.20 13.89 1.97
N VAL A 125 -13.51 14.15 2.11
CA VAL A 125 -14.07 15.06 3.11
C VAL A 125 -14.52 14.23 4.32
N TYR A 126 -14.05 14.58 5.51
CA TYR A 126 -14.37 13.90 6.77
C TYR A 126 -15.18 14.85 7.65
N ALA A 127 -16.44 14.50 7.88
CA ALA A 127 -17.34 15.22 8.77
C ALA A 127 -17.59 14.41 10.04
N VAL A 128 -17.39 15.03 11.20
CA VAL A 128 -17.58 14.38 12.50
C VAL A 128 -18.60 15.17 13.31
N ARG A 129 -19.67 14.48 13.73
CA ARG A 129 -20.58 14.98 14.76
C ARG A 129 -20.23 14.32 16.09
N LEU A 130 -19.75 15.12 17.03
CA LEU A 130 -19.30 14.70 18.35
C LEU A 130 -20.28 15.20 19.41
N GLY A 131 -21.24 14.35 19.77
CA GLY A 131 -22.40 14.76 20.58
C GLY A 131 -23.20 15.87 19.91
N ASP A 132 -23.13 17.08 20.46
CA ASP A 132 -23.80 18.28 19.92
C ASP A 132 -22.85 19.19 19.11
N ARG A 133 -21.55 18.86 19.07
CA ARG A 133 -20.56 19.58 18.27
C ARG A 133 -20.44 18.97 16.89
N PHE A 134 -20.08 19.79 15.91
CA PHE A 134 -19.88 19.36 14.53
C PHE A 134 -18.68 20.07 13.94
N ASP A 135 -17.87 19.33 13.20
CA ASP A 135 -16.72 19.86 12.48
C ASP A 135 -16.42 18.98 11.26
N ALA A 136 -15.67 19.52 10.30
CA ALA A 136 -15.27 18.77 9.12
C ALA A 136 -13.93 19.26 8.55
N HIS A 137 -13.15 18.33 8.00
CA HIS A 137 -11.89 18.59 7.31
C HIS A 137 -11.88 17.88 5.96
N ALA A 138 -11.02 18.29 5.05
CA ALA A 138 -10.88 17.63 3.76
C ALA A 138 -9.46 17.74 3.24
N ASP A 139 -9.04 16.72 2.49
CA ASP A 139 -7.90 16.84 1.61
C ASP A 139 -8.13 17.99 0.61
N SER A 140 -7.15 18.88 0.44
CA SER A 140 -7.26 20.04 -0.44
C SER A 140 -7.50 19.69 -1.91
N ALA A 141 -7.11 18.48 -2.33
CA ALA A 141 -7.44 17.90 -3.64
C ALA A 141 -8.96 17.69 -3.83
N VAL A 142 -9.69 17.39 -2.75
CA VAL A 142 -11.14 17.10 -2.76
C VAL A 142 -11.94 18.37 -2.52
N MET A 143 -11.55 19.17 -1.53
CA MET A 143 -12.22 20.43 -1.20
C MET A 143 -11.27 21.37 -0.46
N SER A 144 -11.29 22.66 -0.82
CA SER A 144 -10.44 23.63 -0.14
C SER A 144 -10.86 23.84 1.32
N ARG A 145 -9.88 24.09 2.21
CA ARG A 145 -10.14 24.40 3.63
C ARG A 145 -11.14 25.55 3.81
N THR A 146 -11.07 26.58 2.97
CA THR A 146 -12.03 27.69 3.00
C THR A 146 -13.45 27.24 2.68
N ALA A 147 -13.64 26.34 1.71
CA ALA A 147 -14.94 25.81 1.35
C ALA A 147 -15.51 24.95 2.50
N VAL A 148 -14.73 24.01 3.05
CA VAL A 148 -15.17 23.18 4.17
C VAL A 148 -15.54 24.04 5.38
N GLY A 149 -14.70 25.01 5.75
CA GLY A 149 -14.98 25.91 6.88
C GLY A 149 -16.22 26.80 6.67
N ASN A 150 -16.52 27.18 5.43
CA ASN A 150 -17.78 27.88 5.11
C ASN A 150 -18.99 26.95 5.23
N LEU A 151 -18.86 25.67 4.84
CA LEU A 151 -19.91 24.67 4.96
C LEU A 151 -20.23 24.35 6.43
N VAL A 152 -19.20 24.12 7.25
CA VAL A 152 -19.35 23.90 8.71
C VAL A 152 -20.11 25.05 9.34
N ARG A 153 -19.67 26.30 9.13
CA ARG A 153 -20.37 27.50 9.63
C ARG A 153 -21.79 27.65 9.10
N SER A 154 -22.09 27.14 7.91
CA SER A 154 -23.42 27.27 7.30
C SER A 154 -24.47 26.31 7.88
N VAL A 155 -24.03 25.30 8.64
CA VAL A 155 -24.88 24.32 9.34
C VAL A 155 -24.76 24.45 10.87
N GLU A 156 -24.03 25.47 11.34
CA GLU A 156 -24.02 25.86 12.75
C GLU A 156 -25.40 26.43 13.13
N GLY A 157 -26.05 25.81 14.12
CA GLY A 157 -27.36 26.24 14.62
C GLY A 157 -28.56 25.40 14.16
N ASP A 158 -28.34 24.36 13.35
CA ASP A 158 -29.41 23.42 12.98
C ASP A 158 -29.96 22.66 14.19
N ALA A 159 -31.29 22.54 14.25
CA ALA A 159 -32.01 22.08 15.43
C ALA A 159 -31.82 20.58 15.76
N SER A 160 -31.32 19.77 14.81
CA SER A 160 -31.15 18.32 15.02
C SER A 160 -29.92 17.76 14.28
N ALA A 161 -29.43 16.61 14.74
CA ALA A 161 -28.32 15.89 14.09
C ALA A 161 -28.65 15.47 12.66
N SER A 162 -29.85 14.96 12.41
CA SER A 162 -30.28 14.59 11.06
C SER A 162 -30.31 15.80 10.13
N ALA A 163 -30.86 16.93 10.58
CA ALA A 163 -30.90 18.17 9.78
C ALA A 163 -29.49 18.67 9.44
N GLN A 164 -28.63 18.81 10.45
CA GLN A 164 -27.27 19.32 10.25
C GLN A 164 -26.45 18.45 9.27
N LEU A 165 -26.52 17.13 9.44
CA LEU A 165 -25.78 16.20 8.58
C LEU A 165 -26.34 16.20 7.15
N ASN A 166 -27.66 16.26 6.98
CA ASN A 166 -28.27 16.34 5.66
C ASN A 166 -27.91 17.64 4.95
N ASP A 167 -28.03 18.78 5.61
CA ASP A 167 -27.71 20.08 5.04
C ASP A 167 -26.22 20.19 4.68
N PHE A 168 -25.34 19.65 5.52
CA PHE A 168 -23.92 19.60 5.21
C PHE A 168 -23.65 18.73 3.98
N VAL A 169 -24.19 17.51 3.94
CA VAL A 169 -24.02 16.58 2.82
C VAL A 169 -24.58 17.18 1.53
N ASP A 170 -25.77 17.78 1.55
CA ASP A 170 -26.41 18.38 0.36
C ASP A 170 -25.58 19.52 -0.24
N ARG A 171 -24.84 20.26 0.59
CA ARG A 171 -23.98 21.37 0.15
C ARG A 171 -22.55 20.91 -0.18
N ALA A 172 -22.06 19.86 0.48
CA ALA A 172 -20.73 19.30 0.27
C ALA A 172 -20.64 18.49 -1.03
N LEU A 173 -21.63 17.65 -1.34
CA LEU A 173 -21.62 16.74 -2.49
C LEU A 173 -21.41 17.46 -3.85
N PRO A 174 -22.08 18.59 -4.16
CA PRO A 174 -21.84 19.31 -5.42
C PRO A 174 -20.45 19.95 -5.50
N THR A 175 -19.83 20.22 -4.35
CA THR A 175 -18.54 20.92 -4.25
C THR A 175 -17.35 19.95 -4.24
N ALA A 176 -17.56 18.72 -3.76
CA ALA A 176 -16.53 17.70 -3.61
C ALA A 176 -16.03 17.16 -4.96
N ARG A 177 -14.70 17.18 -5.13
CA ARG A 177 -14.00 16.63 -6.28
C ARG A 177 -13.65 15.15 -6.05
N GLY A 178 -13.35 14.44 -7.13
CA GLY A 178 -13.12 13.00 -7.11
C GLY A 178 -14.40 12.15 -7.08
N SER A 179 -14.20 10.85 -6.86
CA SER A 179 -15.21 9.80 -6.92
C SER A 179 -15.28 9.01 -5.61
N ALA A 180 -16.36 8.28 -5.38
CA ALA A 180 -16.47 7.40 -4.21
C ALA A 180 -15.39 6.29 -4.25
N PRO A 181 -14.94 5.81 -3.07
CA PRO A 181 -14.06 4.64 -2.97
C PRO A 181 -14.67 3.41 -3.64
N ALA A 182 -13.83 2.58 -4.27
CA ALA A 182 -14.26 1.38 -4.99
C ALA A 182 -15.01 0.38 -4.09
N SER A 183 -14.73 0.37 -2.79
CA SER A 183 -15.41 -0.46 -1.78
C SER A 183 -16.90 -0.13 -1.62
N TRP A 184 -17.35 1.08 -1.99
CA TRP A 184 -18.75 1.47 -1.89
C TRP A 184 -19.60 1.04 -3.11
N GLY A 185 -18.93 0.57 -4.18
CA GLY A 185 -19.58 0.19 -5.43
C GLY A 185 -20.00 -1.29 -5.47
N GLY A 186 -21.25 -1.58 -5.14
CA GLY A 186 -21.93 -2.83 -5.50
C GLY A 186 -22.75 -2.68 -6.80
N ASP A 187 -22.85 -3.75 -7.59
CA ASP A 187 -23.56 -3.82 -8.89
C ASP A 187 -24.98 -3.18 -8.86
N PRO A 188 -25.37 -2.34 -9.85
CA PRO A 188 -26.69 -1.72 -9.94
C PRO A 188 -27.79 -2.70 -10.43
N GLY A 189 -27.81 -3.92 -9.88
CA GLY A 189 -28.73 -4.99 -10.25
C GLY A 189 -29.14 -5.93 -9.11
N SER A 190 -28.50 -5.87 -7.93
CA SER A 190 -28.99 -6.60 -6.76
C SER A 190 -30.08 -5.79 -6.07
N SER A 191 -31.33 -6.10 -6.39
CA SER A 191 -32.46 -5.72 -5.54
C SER A 191 -32.20 -6.25 -4.13
N PHE A 192 -31.95 -5.35 -3.18
CA PHE A 192 -32.02 -5.69 -1.76
C PHE A 192 -33.38 -6.35 -1.51
N PRO A 193 -33.43 -7.59 -0.96
CA PRO A 193 -34.71 -8.21 -0.66
C PRO A 193 -35.43 -7.34 0.37
N THR A 194 -36.50 -6.69 -0.09
CA THR A 194 -37.45 -5.95 0.73
C THR A 194 -38.13 -6.97 1.64
N GLY A 195 -37.60 -7.21 2.84
CA GLY A 195 -38.25 -8.14 3.76
C GLY A 195 -37.47 -8.66 4.96
N THR A 196 -36.16 -8.40 5.11
CA THR A 196 -35.43 -8.92 6.28
C THR A 196 -34.47 -7.89 6.85
N VAL A 197 -35.02 -6.87 7.50
CA VAL A 197 -34.25 -5.98 8.40
C VAL A 197 -34.01 -6.75 9.70
N ILE A 198 -32.93 -7.55 9.72
CA ILE A 198 -32.35 -8.00 10.99
C ILE A 198 -31.70 -6.77 11.60
N GLY A 199 -32.13 -6.42 12.82
CA GLY A 199 -31.54 -5.34 13.60
C GLY A 199 -30.02 -5.49 13.68
N VAL A 200 -29.31 -4.55 13.08
CA VAL A 200 -27.84 -4.47 13.09
C VAL A 200 -27.29 -4.26 14.50
N GLY A 201 -28.13 -3.91 15.49
CA GLY A 201 -27.72 -3.78 16.89
C GLY A 201 -27.32 -5.07 17.62
N THR A 202 -27.58 -6.27 17.07
CA THR A 202 -27.22 -7.54 17.75
C THR A 202 -26.18 -8.38 16.98
N LEU A 203 -25.84 -8.00 15.75
CA LEU A 203 -24.78 -8.64 14.97
C LEU A 203 -23.39 -7.99 15.17
N VAL A 204 -23.25 -6.98 16.02
CA VAL A 204 -21.94 -6.34 16.27
C VAL A 204 -21.08 -7.14 17.25
N VAL A 205 -21.66 -7.87 18.20
CA VAL A 205 -20.86 -8.64 19.18
C VAL A 205 -20.32 -9.95 18.57
N LEU A 206 -20.97 -10.51 17.54
CA LEU A 206 -20.47 -11.68 16.79
C LEU A 206 -19.85 -11.31 15.43
N GLY A 207 -20.25 -10.19 14.83
CA GLY A 207 -19.70 -9.66 13.57
C GLY A 207 -18.40 -8.89 13.74
N GLY A 208 -18.21 -8.17 14.85
CA GLY A 208 -16.95 -7.48 15.15
C GLY A 208 -15.78 -8.45 15.37
N ALA A 209 -16.02 -9.58 16.04
CA ALA A 209 -15.02 -10.65 16.15
C ALA A 209 -14.75 -11.34 14.81
N GLY A 210 -15.77 -11.51 13.96
CA GLY A 210 -15.63 -12.07 12.61
C GLY A 210 -14.85 -11.15 11.66
N LEU A 211 -15.21 -9.88 11.59
CA LEU A 211 -14.52 -8.84 10.82
C LEU A 211 -13.10 -8.59 11.34
N TYR A 212 -12.90 -8.49 12.66
CA TYR A 212 -11.57 -8.41 13.25
C TYR A 212 -10.74 -9.66 12.99
N ALA A 213 -11.33 -10.87 13.06
CA ALA A 213 -10.62 -12.11 12.75
C ALA A 213 -10.25 -12.19 11.27
N VAL A 214 -11.12 -11.74 10.36
CA VAL A 214 -10.84 -11.68 8.91
C VAL A 214 -9.77 -10.62 8.62
N SER A 215 -9.89 -9.41 9.15
CA SER A 215 -8.89 -8.33 9.01
C SER A 215 -7.54 -8.75 9.59
N ARG A 216 -7.51 -9.30 10.81
CA ARG A 216 -6.28 -9.83 11.43
C ARG A 216 -5.69 -10.99 10.63
N ARG A 217 -6.52 -11.87 10.06
CA ARG A 217 -6.07 -12.97 9.20
C ARG A 217 -5.51 -12.44 7.88
N ASN A 218 -6.15 -11.43 7.30
CA ASN A 218 -5.68 -10.82 6.06
C ASN A 218 -4.36 -10.08 6.31
N ARG A 219 -4.27 -9.30 7.38
CA ARG A 219 -3.03 -8.62 7.80
C ARG A 219 -1.88 -9.60 8.04
N ARG A 220 -2.16 -10.72 8.71
CA ARG A 220 -1.16 -11.81 8.87
C ARG A 220 -0.75 -12.42 7.53
N ARG A 221 -1.69 -12.66 6.63
CA ARG A 221 -1.37 -13.16 5.27
C ARG A 221 -0.52 -12.17 4.49
N HIS A 222 -0.87 -10.88 4.51
CA HIS A 222 -0.07 -9.84 3.89
C HIS A 222 1.34 -9.73 4.51
N GLU A 223 1.46 -9.83 5.82
CA GLU A 223 2.78 -9.87 6.49
C GLU A 223 3.59 -11.11 6.07
N GLU A 224 2.95 -12.27 5.93
CA GLU A 224 3.57 -13.50 5.43
C GLU A 224 4.00 -13.36 3.96
N GLU A 225 3.17 -12.76 3.11
CA GLU A 225 3.46 -12.49 1.70
C GLU A 225 4.61 -11.48 1.54
N GLN A 226 4.61 -10.39 2.32
CA GLN A 226 5.71 -9.41 2.34
C GLN A 226 7.02 -10.04 2.82
N ARG A 227 6.98 -10.94 3.81
CA ARG A 227 8.17 -11.67 4.26
C ARG A 227 8.68 -12.62 3.18
N ALA A 228 7.79 -13.38 2.54
CA ALA A 228 8.16 -14.28 1.46
C ALA A 228 8.73 -13.52 0.25
N ALA A 229 8.18 -12.35 -0.07
CA ALA A 229 8.71 -11.46 -1.10
C ALA A 229 10.09 -10.93 -0.71
N LEU A 230 10.28 -10.46 0.52
CA LEU A 230 11.58 -10.01 1.01
C LEU A 230 12.63 -11.14 0.99
N ASP A 231 12.25 -12.38 1.33
CA ASP A 231 13.15 -13.52 1.27
C ASP A 231 13.60 -13.84 -0.17
N LYS A 232 12.72 -13.67 -1.16
CA LYS A 232 13.09 -13.74 -2.59
C LYS A 232 14.08 -12.62 -2.96
N LEU A 233 13.85 -11.40 -2.47
CA LEU A 233 14.72 -10.26 -2.71
C LEU A 233 16.10 -10.40 -2.05
N ARG A 234 16.18 -10.98 -0.85
CA ARG A 234 17.44 -11.22 -0.14
C ARG A 234 18.46 -11.95 -0.99
N VAL A 235 18.03 -12.99 -1.71
CA VAL A 235 18.93 -13.78 -2.57
C VAL A 235 19.59 -12.90 -3.64
N VAL A 236 18.80 -12.14 -4.39
CA VAL A 236 19.32 -11.31 -5.49
C VAL A 236 20.13 -10.12 -4.97
N VAL A 237 19.72 -9.52 -3.84
CA VAL A 237 20.46 -8.42 -3.23
C VAL A 237 21.79 -8.89 -2.65
N ASP A 238 21.83 -10.05 -1.99
CA ASP A 238 23.07 -10.62 -1.45
C ASP A 238 24.05 -10.96 -2.57
N GLU A 239 23.56 -11.46 -3.71
CA GLU A 239 24.38 -11.61 -4.94
C GLU A 239 24.95 -10.26 -5.39
N ASP A 240 24.15 -9.19 -5.39
CA ASP A 240 24.57 -7.88 -5.89
C ASP A 240 25.54 -7.17 -4.95
N ILE A 241 25.36 -7.31 -3.63
CA ILE A 241 26.30 -6.86 -2.58
C ILE A 241 27.61 -7.62 -2.70
N THR A 242 27.56 -8.95 -2.86
CA THR A 242 28.75 -9.79 -3.02
C THR A 242 29.51 -9.41 -4.28
N ALA A 243 28.82 -9.28 -5.42
CA ALA A 243 29.43 -8.90 -6.68
C ALA A 243 30.10 -7.52 -6.61
N PHE A 244 29.49 -6.55 -5.91
CA PHE A 244 30.11 -5.23 -5.71
C PHE A 244 31.32 -5.30 -4.76
N GLY A 245 31.27 -6.11 -3.70
CA GLY A 245 32.42 -6.37 -2.84
C GLY A 245 33.60 -7.00 -3.60
N GLU A 246 33.32 -7.95 -4.49
CA GLU A 246 34.33 -8.54 -5.38
C GLU A 246 34.88 -7.54 -6.41
N GLU A 247 34.05 -6.59 -6.86
CA GLU A 247 34.50 -5.50 -7.73
C GLU A 247 35.45 -4.55 -7.02
N LEU A 248 35.15 -4.20 -5.76
CA LEU A 248 36.02 -3.43 -4.89
C LEU A 248 37.34 -4.17 -4.59
N ASP A 249 37.29 -5.47 -4.32
CA ASP A 249 38.49 -6.28 -4.05
C ASP A 249 39.40 -6.43 -5.28
N ARG A 250 38.80 -6.54 -6.47
CA ARG A 250 39.54 -6.58 -7.74
C ARG A 250 40.05 -5.22 -8.20
N LEU A 251 39.62 -4.13 -7.57
CA LEU A 251 40.07 -2.79 -7.94
C LEU A 251 41.54 -2.61 -7.55
N ASP A 252 42.40 -2.54 -8.56
CA ASP A 252 43.83 -2.26 -8.38
C ASP A 252 44.06 -0.75 -8.11
N PHE A 253 43.51 -0.22 -7.02
CA PHE A 253 43.72 1.17 -6.56
C PHE A 253 44.04 1.18 -5.06
N HIS A 254 45.16 1.80 -4.70
CA HIS A 254 45.52 2.04 -3.31
C HIS A 254 45.51 3.55 -2.99
N PRO A 255 44.78 4.00 -1.94
CA PRO A 255 44.69 5.43 -1.60
C PRO A 255 46.04 6.15 -1.36
N ALA A 256 47.08 5.39 -1.04
CA ALA A 256 48.45 5.86 -0.82
C ALA A 256 49.40 5.66 -2.02
N GLU A 257 48.90 5.19 -3.17
CA GLU A 257 49.73 5.02 -4.37
C GLU A 257 50.18 6.35 -4.97
N ALA A 258 51.32 6.31 -5.66
CA ALA A 258 51.83 7.48 -6.36
C ALA A 258 50.85 7.86 -7.50
N GLY A 259 50.31 9.07 -7.44
CA GLY A 259 49.31 9.56 -8.42
C GLY A 259 47.87 9.59 -7.91
N ALA A 260 47.58 9.03 -6.72
CA ALA A 260 46.29 9.23 -6.08
C ALA A 260 46.16 10.68 -5.58
N ASP A 261 45.30 11.46 -6.21
CA ASP A 261 44.91 12.80 -5.74
C ASP A 261 43.74 12.74 -4.74
N ASP A 262 43.37 13.88 -4.16
CA ASP A 262 42.28 13.95 -3.18
C ASP A 262 40.92 13.58 -3.78
N ALA A 263 40.71 13.85 -5.07
CA ALA A 263 39.46 13.51 -5.75
C ALA A 263 39.33 12.01 -5.94
N MET A 264 40.39 11.33 -6.40
CA MET A 264 40.43 9.87 -6.52
C MET A 264 40.25 9.17 -5.17
N ARG A 265 40.85 9.72 -4.09
CA ARG A 265 40.61 9.22 -2.73
C ARG A 265 39.15 9.35 -2.32
N GLY A 266 38.54 10.51 -2.57
CA GLY A 266 37.12 10.74 -2.28
C GLY A 266 36.19 9.83 -3.09
N ASP A 267 36.47 9.62 -4.38
CA ASP A 267 35.67 8.72 -5.22
C ASP A 267 35.75 7.25 -4.71
N TYR A 268 36.93 6.81 -4.28
CA TYR A 268 37.10 5.49 -3.67
C TYR A 268 36.41 5.38 -2.30
N GLU A 269 36.53 6.39 -1.45
CA GLU A 269 35.85 6.46 -0.14
C GLU A 269 34.33 6.39 -0.31
N HIS A 270 33.76 7.13 -1.27
CA HIS A 270 32.34 7.06 -1.58
C HIS A 270 31.89 5.67 -2.05
N ALA A 271 32.72 4.94 -2.79
CA ALA A 271 32.41 3.56 -3.18
C ALA A 271 32.39 2.61 -1.97
N LEU A 272 33.31 2.78 -1.01
CA LEU A 272 33.33 2.01 0.24
C LEU A 272 32.13 2.35 1.13
N ASP A 273 31.81 3.64 1.29
CA ASP A 273 30.64 4.09 2.05
C ASP A 273 29.34 3.54 1.47
N ALA A 274 29.22 3.53 0.13
CA ALA A 274 28.10 2.94 -0.56
C ALA A 274 27.95 1.43 -0.29
N TYR A 275 29.07 0.69 -0.25
CA TYR A 275 29.07 -0.73 0.12
C TYR A 275 28.61 -0.95 1.57
N GLU A 276 29.11 -0.17 2.52
CA GLU A 276 28.69 -0.26 3.93
C GLU A 276 27.22 0.15 4.10
N LYS A 277 26.77 1.19 3.40
CA LYS A 277 25.36 1.61 3.36
C LYS A 277 24.47 0.50 2.82
N ALA A 278 24.88 -0.18 1.74
CA ALA A 278 24.12 -1.28 1.17
C ALA A 278 23.97 -2.44 2.18
N LYS A 279 25.08 -2.88 2.80
CA LYS A 279 25.06 -3.95 3.82
C LYS A 279 24.20 -3.60 5.03
N SER A 280 24.39 -2.42 5.60
CA SER A 280 23.67 -1.97 6.80
C SER A 280 22.17 -1.78 6.51
N SER A 281 21.82 -1.24 5.34
CA SER A 281 20.42 -1.08 4.91
C SER A 281 19.75 -2.44 4.70
N MET A 282 20.45 -3.41 4.11
CA MET A 282 19.93 -4.77 3.93
C MET A 282 19.75 -5.50 5.27
N ALA A 283 20.65 -5.30 6.24
CA ALA A 283 20.50 -5.84 7.59
C ALA A 283 19.31 -5.23 8.35
N ALA A 284 19.01 -3.96 8.08
CA ALA A 284 17.87 -3.24 8.66
C ALA A 284 16.53 -3.57 8.00
N ALA A 285 16.53 -4.08 6.75
CA ALA A 285 15.31 -4.33 5.99
C ALA A 285 14.34 -5.28 6.70
N ARG A 286 13.06 -4.89 6.73
CA ARG A 286 11.94 -5.64 7.32
C ARG A 286 10.82 -5.88 6.31
N ARG A 287 10.74 -5.07 5.26
CA ARG A 287 9.74 -5.13 4.20
C ARG A 287 10.41 -5.05 2.81
N PRO A 288 9.77 -5.53 1.73
CA PRO A 288 10.34 -5.52 0.38
C PRO A 288 10.84 -4.15 -0.09
N GLU A 289 10.12 -3.07 0.26
CA GLU A 289 10.46 -1.69 -0.09
C GLU A 289 11.76 -1.18 0.55
N ASP A 290 12.17 -1.76 1.68
CA ASP A 290 13.44 -1.42 2.35
C ASP A 290 14.67 -1.86 1.53
N VAL A 291 14.46 -2.61 0.44
CA VAL A 291 15.51 -2.99 -0.51
C VAL A 291 15.89 -1.84 -1.44
N ARG A 292 14.99 -0.89 -1.73
CA ARG A 292 15.28 0.20 -2.68
C ARG A 292 16.55 1.00 -2.31
N PRO A 293 16.75 1.42 -1.05
CA PRO A 293 17.96 2.11 -0.63
C PRO A 293 19.24 1.27 -0.75
N VAL A 294 19.12 -0.06 -0.70
CA VAL A 294 20.26 -0.98 -0.86
C VAL A 294 20.77 -0.93 -2.30
N THR A 295 19.89 -1.20 -3.26
CA THR A 295 20.23 -1.19 -4.69
C THR A 295 20.61 0.19 -5.19
N GLY A 296 20.01 1.26 -4.65
CA GLY A 296 20.42 2.63 -4.95
C GLY A 296 21.83 2.94 -4.45
N ALA A 297 22.20 2.50 -3.25
CA ALA A 297 23.58 2.62 -2.77
C ALA A 297 24.56 1.83 -3.64
N LEU A 298 24.19 0.62 -4.09
CA LEU A 298 25.02 -0.16 -5.00
C LEU A 298 25.20 0.50 -6.38
N GLU A 299 24.23 1.28 -6.86
CA GLU A 299 24.35 2.09 -8.08
C GLU A 299 25.27 3.30 -7.84
N ASP A 300 25.06 4.04 -6.76
CA ASP A 300 25.92 5.16 -6.34
C ASP A 300 27.39 4.72 -6.28
N GLY A 301 27.67 3.58 -5.66
CA GLY A 301 29.02 3.04 -5.53
C GLY A 301 29.66 2.69 -6.87
N ARG A 302 28.91 2.08 -7.80
CA ARG A 302 29.42 1.78 -9.16
C ARG A 302 29.67 3.03 -9.98
N PHE A 303 28.84 4.06 -9.81
CA PHE A 303 29.11 5.36 -10.43
C PHE A 303 30.43 5.95 -9.91
N SER A 304 30.68 5.93 -8.60
CA SER A 304 31.94 6.40 -8.02
C SER A 304 33.15 5.61 -8.55
N LEU A 305 33.05 4.29 -8.72
CA LEU A 305 34.10 3.49 -9.34
C LEU A 305 34.35 3.86 -10.81
N ALA A 306 33.29 4.18 -11.57
CA ALA A 306 33.42 4.64 -12.94
C ALA A 306 34.10 6.02 -13.04
N VAL A 307 33.78 6.94 -12.12
CA VAL A 307 34.45 8.25 -11.99
C VAL A 307 35.93 8.06 -11.67
N LEU A 308 36.24 7.23 -10.67
CA LEU A 308 37.63 6.91 -10.30
C LEU A 308 38.41 6.33 -11.49
N ALA A 309 37.84 5.35 -12.19
CA ALA A 309 38.46 4.75 -13.36
C ALA A 309 38.70 5.77 -14.50
N ALA A 310 37.78 6.72 -14.70
CA ALA A 310 37.96 7.79 -15.68
C ALA A 310 39.11 8.73 -15.29
N ARG A 311 39.19 9.15 -14.02
CA ARG A 311 40.27 10.00 -13.51
C ARG A 311 41.63 9.32 -13.63
N ARG A 312 41.74 8.05 -13.22
CA ARG A 312 42.99 7.28 -13.31
C ARG A 312 43.48 7.14 -14.75
N ALA A 313 42.56 7.01 -15.70
CA ALA A 313 42.87 6.94 -17.13
C ALA A 313 43.07 8.29 -17.81
N GLY A 314 42.95 9.42 -17.09
CA GLY A 314 43.00 10.77 -17.67
C GLY A 314 41.87 11.03 -18.68
N ARG A 315 40.74 10.34 -18.55
CA ARG A 315 39.56 10.50 -19.41
C ARG A 315 38.56 11.47 -18.78
N PRO A 316 37.66 12.09 -19.58
CA PRO A 316 36.55 12.85 -19.04
C PRO A 316 35.72 12.01 -18.06
N VAL A 317 35.33 12.64 -16.95
CA VAL A 317 34.44 12.02 -15.96
C VAL A 317 33.08 11.76 -16.61
N PRO A 318 32.49 10.56 -16.42
CA PRO A 318 31.18 10.25 -16.99
C PRO A 318 30.08 11.14 -16.40
N GLU A 319 29.10 11.50 -17.24
CA GLU A 319 27.86 12.12 -16.77
C GLU A 319 27.08 11.14 -15.89
N ARG A 320 26.35 11.66 -14.88
CA ARG A 320 25.48 10.83 -14.04
C ARG A 320 24.25 10.39 -14.83
N ARG A 321 24.32 9.20 -15.41
CA ARG A 321 23.23 8.53 -16.12
C ARG A 321 22.74 7.33 -15.33
N GLY A 322 21.54 6.85 -15.62
CA GLY A 322 21.06 5.58 -15.07
C GLY A 322 21.98 4.41 -15.45
N PRO A 323 21.93 3.31 -14.69
CA PRO A 323 22.74 2.13 -14.98
C PRO A 323 22.26 1.43 -16.28
N CYS A 324 23.01 0.42 -16.74
CA CYS A 324 22.56 -0.38 -17.88
C CYS A 324 21.21 -1.03 -17.59
N PHE A 325 20.25 -0.84 -18.50
CA PHE A 325 18.93 -1.45 -18.42
C PHE A 325 18.98 -2.98 -18.39
N PHE A 326 19.90 -3.61 -19.12
CA PHE A 326 19.93 -5.07 -19.22
C PHE A 326 20.48 -5.74 -17.97
N ASP A 327 21.49 -5.15 -17.33
CA ASP A 327 21.99 -5.56 -16.02
C ASP A 327 22.57 -4.33 -15.31
N PRO A 328 21.94 -3.86 -14.21
CA PRO A 328 22.43 -2.70 -13.48
C PRO A 328 23.87 -2.84 -12.95
N ARG A 329 24.38 -4.09 -12.83
CA ARG A 329 25.76 -4.37 -12.41
C ARG A 329 26.80 -4.03 -13.46
N HIS A 330 26.40 -3.78 -14.71
CA HIS A 330 27.32 -3.32 -15.76
C HIS A 330 27.81 -1.87 -15.56
N GLY A 331 27.24 -1.14 -14.60
CA GLY A 331 27.60 0.24 -14.31
C GLY A 331 26.83 1.26 -15.17
N PRO A 332 27.31 2.51 -15.24
CA PRO A 332 26.58 3.60 -15.89
C PRO A 332 26.41 3.36 -17.39
N SER A 333 25.25 3.76 -17.91
CA SER A 333 25.00 3.79 -19.35
C SER A 333 25.85 4.83 -20.06
N THR A 334 26.13 4.59 -21.34
CA THR A 334 26.89 5.51 -22.20
C THR A 334 26.07 6.08 -23.34
N GLU A 335 25.02 5.36 -23.75
CA GLU A 335 24.09 5.78 -24.79
C GLU A 335 22.71 5.17 -24.52
N ASP A 336 21.69 5.73 -25.15
CA ASP A 336 20.34 5.18 -25.15
C ASP A 336 20.07 4.51 -26.50
N VAL A 337 19.43 3.34 -26.48
CA VAL A 337 19.14 2.58 -27.70
C VAL A 337 17.66 2.25 -27.80
N ARG A 338 17.13 2.23 -29.03
CA ARG A 338 15.79 1.72 -29.30
C ARG A 338 15.80 0.20 -29.24
N TRP A 339 15.03 -0.35 -28.31
CA TRP A 339 14.95 -1.78 -28.06
C TRP A 339 13.54 -2.19 -27.63
N ALA A 340 13.15 -3.42 -27.96
CA ALA A 340 11.90 -4.03 -27.52
C ALA A 340 12.17 -5.45 -26.98
N PRO A 341 11.58 -5.85 -25.85
CA PRO A 341 11.55 -7.25 -25.47
C PRO A 341 10.70 -8.05 -26.45
N ALA A 342 10.86 -9.38 -26.47
CA ALA A 342 10.07 -10.24 -27.32
C ALA A 342 8.56 -10.06 -27.06
N GLY A 343 7.81 -9.58 -28.06
CA GLY A 343 6.38 -9.29 -27.95
C GLY A 343 6.03 -8.00 -27.19
N GLY A 344 7.02 -7.21 -26.78
CA GLY A 344 6.83 -5.92 -26.11
C GLY A 344 6.93 -4.73 -27.05
N ALA A 345 6.61 -3.54 -26.51
CA ALA A 345 6.72 -2.27 -27.25
C ALA A 345 8.17 -1.79 -27.33
N GLU A 346 8.55 -1.22 -28.47
CA GLU A 346 9.87 -0.58 -28.63
C GLU A 346 9.97 0.72 -27.83
N ARG A 347 11.09 0.89 -27.14
CA ARG A 347 11.38 2.06 -26.31
C ARG A 347 12.87 2.38 -26.29
N GLU A 348 13.20 3.56 -25.82
CA GLU A 348 14.58 3.97 -25.61
C GLU A 348 15.02 3.51 -24.23
N VAL A 349 16.11 2.75 -24.15
CA VAL A 349 16.64 2.21 -22.90
C VAL A 349 18.11 2.61 -22.71
N PRO A 350 18.55 2.97 -21.50
CA PRO A 350 19.95 3.30 -21.22
C PRO A 350 20.81 2.04 -21.23
N VAL A 351 21.93 2.05 -21.96
CA VAL A 351 22.78 0.86 -22.16
C VAL A 351 24.25 1.19 -21.93
N CYS A 352 24.98 0.25 -21.30
CA CYS A 352 26.43 0.36 -21.16
C CYS A 352 27.13 0.15 -22.52
N ALA A 353 28.37 0.60 -22.63
CA ALA A 353 29.15 0.48 -23.87
C ALA A 353 29.27 -0.97 -24.38
N ALA A 354 29.32 -1.96 -23.47
CA ALA A 354 29.44 -3.37 -23.83
C ALA A 354 28.15 -3.93 -24.46
N ASP A 355 27.00 -3.71 -23.83
CA ASP A 355 25.71 -4.17 -24.38
C ASP A 355 25.33 -3.40 -25.65
N ALA A 356 25.67 -2.12 -25.73
CA ALA A 356 25.44 -1.34 -26.94
C ALA A 356 26.29 -1.87 -28.12
N ALA A 357 27.51 -2.34 -27.86
CA ALA A 357 28.32 -3.03 -28.87
C ALA A 357 27.68 -4.35 -29.34
N ARG A 358 27.18 -5.16 -28.41
CA ARG A 358 26.47 -6.42 -28.73
C ARG A 358 25.26 -6.17 -29.62
N LEU A 359 24.44 -5.18 -29.27
CA LEU A 359 23.26 -4.81 -30.04
C LEU A 359 23.61 -4.32 -31.46
N ARG A 360 24.67 -3.52 -31.61
CA ARG A 360 25.17 -3.08 -32.93
C ARG A 360 25.64 -4.25 -33.80
N GLU A 361 26.15 -5.30 -33.20
CA GLU A 361 26.58 -6.54 -33.87
C GLU A 361 25.44 -7.54 -34.11
N GLY A 362 24.21 -7.21 -33.69
CA GLY A 362 23.06 -8.11 -33.77
C GLY A 362 23.08 -9.26 -32.76
N ALA A 363 23.94 -9.18 -31.75
CA ALA A 363 23.97 -10.14 -30.64
C ALA A 363 22.99 -9.74 -29.53
N GLU A 364 22.49 -10.74 -28.80
CA GLU A 364 21.61 -10.49 -27.64
C GLU A 364 22.38 -9.78 -26.51
N PRO A 365 21.78 -8.79 -25.84
CA PRO A 365 22.39 -8.14 -24.69
C PRO A 365 22.53 -9.11 -23.51
N MET A 366 23.45 -8.82 -22.58
CA MET A 366 23.64 -9.63 -21.38
C MET A 366 22.58 -9.26 -20.33
N ILE A 367 21.41 -9.88 -20.43
CA ILE A 367 20.26 -9.58 -19.57
C ILE A 367 20.42 -10.26 -18.21
N ARG A 368 20.23 -9.50 -17.13
CA ARG A 368 20.10 -10.02 -15.76
C ARG A 368 18.82 -10.82 -15.65
N GLU A 369 18.99 -12.11 -15.40
CA GLU A 369 17.90 -13.00 -15.03
C GLU A 369 17.85 -13.21 -13.52
N VAL A 370 16.65 -13.49 -13.03
CA VAL A 370 16.36 -13.86 -11.64
C VAL A 370 15.50 -15.12 -11.61
N ASP A 371 15.49 -15.81 -10.46
CA ASP A 371 14.72 -17.04 -10.29
C ASP A 371 13.23 -16.76 -10.12
N THR A 372 12.39 -17.46 -10.86
CA THR A 372 10.93 -17.41 -10.69
C THR A 372 10.36 -18.81 -10.55
N GLU A 373 9.09 -18.91 -10.15
CA GLU A 373 8.35 -20.17 -10.10
C GLU A 373 8.24 -20.85 -11.48
N HIS A 374 8.48 -20.11 -12.57
CA HIS A 374 8.46 -20.59 -13.95
C HIS A 374 9.87 -20.71 -14.56
N GLY A 375 10.91 -20.73 -13.72
CA GLY A 375 12.32 -20.79 -14.13
C GLY A 375 13.00 -19.42 -14.16
N ARG A 376 14.24 -19.38 -14.63
CA ARG A 376 14.99 -18.13 -14.83
C ARG A 376 14.27 -17.24 -15.85
N ARG A 377 14.10 -15.97 -15.53
CA ARG A 377 13.49 -14.96 -16.40
C ARG A 377 14.27 -13.66 -16.33
N PRO A 378 14.29 -12.86 -17.41
CA PRO A 378 14.70 -11.47 -17.33
C PRO A 378 14.02 -10.76 -16.16
N TYR A 379 14.75 -9.93 -15.44
CA TYR A 379 14.22 -9.33 -14.22
C TYR A 379 12.95 -8.49 -14.46
N TYR A 380 12.85 -7.85 -15.62
CA TYR A 380 11.68 -7.09 -16.05
C TYR A 380 10.44 -7.94 -16.42
N ASP A 381 10.60 -9.27 -16.45
CA ASP A 381 9.54 -10.25 -16.68
C ASP A 381 9.36 -11.19 -15.48
N ALA A 382 10.05 -10.94 -14.36
CA ALA A 382 10.10 -11.85 -13.22
C ALA A 382 8.96 -11.69 -12.20
N GLY A 383 8.07 -10.73 -12.43
CA GLY A 383 6.90 -10.47 -11.59
C GLY A 383 7.15 -9.48 -10.44
N PRO A 384 6.07 -9.06 -9.76
CA PRO A 384 6.03 -7.85 -8.93
C PRO A 384 6.94 -7.89 -7.71
N ALA A 385 7.23 -9.09 -7.18
CA ALA A 385 8.11 -9.23 -6.01
C ALA A 385 9.51 -8.59 -6.24
N TYR A 386 9.97 -8.52 -7.49
CA TYR A 386 11.26 -7.91 -7.85
C TYR A 386 11.22 -6.40 -8.06
N GLY A 387 10.03 -5.78 -8.08
CA GLY A 387 9.89 -4.36 -8.38
C GLY A 387 10.64 -3.43 -7.42
N PRO A 388 10.58 -3.62 -6.08
CA PRO A 388 11.36 -2.81 -5.13
C PRO A 388 12.88 -2.92 -5.32
N TRP A 389 13.38 -4.10 -5.69
CA TRP A 389 14.80 -4.30 -5.99
C TRP A 389 15.19 -3.63 -7.31
N ALA A 390 14.43 -3.90 -8.38
CA ALA A 390 14.71 -3.36 -9.69
C ALA A 390 14.69 -1.83 -9.68
N GLY A 391 13.68 -1.23 -9.07
CA GLY A 391 13.53 0.21 -9.13
C GLY A 391 14.28 0.97 -8.05
N GLY A 392 15.13 0.34 -7.22
CA GLY A 392 16.13 1.09 -6.48
C GLY A 392 17.36 1.43 -7.34
N TYR A 393 17.62 0.68 -8.42
CA TYR A 393 18.65 1.00 -9.42
C TYR A 393 18.27 2.15 -10.34
N PHE A 394 17.00 2.19 -10.73
CA PHE A 394 16.48 3.21 -11.62
C PHE A 394 15.66 4.13 -10.75
N ALA A 395 16.23 5.31 -10.44
CA ALA A 395 15.58 6.36 -9.66
C ALA A 395 14.08 6.42 -9.95
N ALA A 396 13.27 6.61 -8.91
CA ALA A 396 11.82 6.68 -9.03
C ALA A 396 11.48 7.62 -10.20
N GLY A 397 10.96 7.07 -11.31
CA GLY A 397 10.70 7.81 -12.55
C GLY A 397 11.06 7.07 -13.84
N LEU A 398 12.24 6.44 -13.89
CA LEU A 398 12.75 5.83 -15.13
C LEU A 398 12.25 4.40 -15.32
N LEU A 399 12.17 3.59 -14.26
CA LEU A 399 11.76 2.18 -14.39
C LEU A 399 10.36 2.00 -15.02
N PRO A 400 9.30 2.72 -14.60
CA PRO A 400 7.96 2.47 -15.12
C PRO A 400 7.85 2.75 -16.63
N THR A 401 8.49 3.82 -17.09
CA THR A 401 8.56 4.18 -18.52
C THR A 401 9.36 3.16 -19.32
N LEU A 402 10.47 2.67 -18.76
CA LEU A 402 11.29 1.62 -19.36
C LEU A 402 10.59 0.25 -19.40
N LEU A 403 9.58 0.02 -18.54
CA LEU A 403 8.90 -1.27 -18.42
C LEU A 403 7.46 -1.29 -18.96
N VAL A 404 6.97 -0.22 -19.57
CA VAL A 404 5.63 -0.21 -20.19
C VAL A 404 5.48 -1.37 -21.18
N GLY A 405 4.46 -2.19 -20.98
CA GLY A 405 4.18 -3.36 -21.82
C GLY A 405 5.06 -4.59 -21.53
N THR A 406 5.84 -4.62 -20.45
CA THR A 406 6.34 -5.88 -19.87
C THR A 406 5.40 -6.40 -18.79
N MET A 407 5.56 -7.66 -18.36
CA MET A 407 4.78 -8.20 -17.26
C MET A 407 5.00 -7.42 -15.96
N LEU A 408 6.26 -7.08 -15.65
CA LEU A 408 6.57 -6.29 -14.46
C LEU A 408 5.95 -4.89 -14.56
N GLY A 409 6.10 -4.19 -15.69
CA GLY A 409 5.51 -2.85 -15.84
C GLY A 409 3.98 -2.85 -15.76
N GLY A 410 3.31 -3.83 -16.37
CA GLY A 410 1.85 -3.97 -16.28
C GLY A 410 1.36 -4.30 -14.87
N MET A 411 2.09 -5.14 -14.13
CA MET A 411 1.76 -5.48 -12.75
C MET A 411 2.08 -4.33 -11.79
N MET A 412 3.18 -3.61 -12.00
CA MET A 412 3.56 -2.44 -11.18
C MET A 412 2.60 -1.27 -11.34
N ALA A 413 1.95 -1.14 -12.49
CA ALA A 413 0.90 -0.15 -12.74
C ALA A 413 -0.46 -0.52 -12.12
N SER A 414 -0.59 -1.70 -11.50
CA SER A 414 -1.87 -2.12 -10.90
C SER A 414 -2.09 -1.47 -9.52
N PRO A 415 -3.34 -1.08 -9.19
CA PRO A 415 -3.67 -0.56 -7.85
C PRO A 415 -3.33 -1.55 -6.73
N ALA A 416 -3.46 -2.86 -6.99
CA ALA A 416 -3.09 -3.91 -6.05
C ALA A 416 -1.58 -3.89 -5.73
N TYR A 417 -0.73 -3.67 -6.73
CA TYR A 417 0.70 -3.53 -6.53
C TYR A 417 1.05 -2.28 -5.71
N ALA A 418 0.41 -1.14 -6.00
CA ALA A 418 0.61 0.08 -5.23
C ALA A 418 0.20 -0.08 -3.76
N ALA A 419 -0.88 -0.80 -3.48
CA ALA A 419 -1.33 -1.11 -2.14
C ALA A 419 -0.36 -2.02 -1.37
N ASP A 420 0.24 -3.02 -2.03
CA ASP A 420 1.14 -4.00 -1.38
C ASP A 420 2.60 -3.53 -1.28
N TYR A 421 3.10 -2.77 -2.26
CA TYR A 421 4.52 -2.43 -2.43
C TYR A 421 4.82 -0.91 -2.46
N GLY A 422 3.81 -0.07 -2.24
CA GLY A 422 3.90 1.39 -2.13
C GLY A 422 3.82 2.14 -3.47
N SER A 423 3.26 3.36 -3.44
CA SER A 423 2.96 4.22 -4.61
C SER A 423 4.18 4.78 -5.36
N GLY A 424 5.40 4.59 -4.86
CA GLY A 424 6.63 5.18 -5.43
C GLY A 424 7.09 4.66 -6.81
N TYR A 425 6.22 4.00 -7.58
CA TYR A 425 6.48 3.59 -8.97
C TYR A 425 5.39 4.03 -9.97
N GLY A 426 4.33 4.71 -9.53
CA GLY A 426 3.25 5.18 -10.40
C GLY A 426 3.21 6.69 -10.62
N ASP A 427 4.03 7.45 -9.90
CA ASP A 427 3.79 8.88 -9.68
C ASP A 427 4.74 9.79 -10.49
N PHE A 428 4.53 9.87 -11.82
CA PHE A 428 5.30 10.79 -12.68
C PHE A 428 4.42 11.46 -13.73
N GLY A 429 3.69 12.48 -13.28
CA GLY A 429 3.09 13.50 -14.14
C GLY A 429 2.99 14.83 -13.39
N PRO A 430 3.17 16.00 -14.02
CA PRO A 430 2.87 17.28 -13.39
C PRO A 430 1.34 17.36 -13.20
N GLY A 431 0.89 17.03 -11.99
CA GLY A 431 -0.51 16.73 -11.65
C GLY A 431 -0.67 15.56 -10.67
N ALA A 432 0.41 14.86 -10.35
CA ALA A 432 0.55 13.83 -9.33
C ALA A 432 0.07 14.27 -7.94
N GLY A 433 -1.15 13.89 -7.61
CA GLY A 433 -1.74 13.94 -6.28
C GLY A 433 -2.84 12.90 -6.22
N TYR A 434 -3.15 12.39 -5.04
CA TYR A 434 -4.30 11.50 -4.86
C TYR A 434 -5.57 12.27 -5.20
N ASP A 435 -6.37 11.74 -6.13
CA ASP A 435 -7.70 12.27 -6.40
C ASP A 435 -8.66 11.81 -5.31
N GLY A 436 -9.80 12.51 -5.18
CA GLY A 436 -10.80 12.13 -4.19
C GLY A 436 -11.31 10.70 -4.42
N GLY A 437 -11.28 9.89 -3.36
CA GLY A 437 -11.62 8.46 -3.39
C GLY A 437 -10.43 7.51 -3.44
N ASP A 438 -9.23 8.03 -3.72
CA ASP A 438 -8.02 7.22 -3.83
C ASP A 438 -7.46 6.82 -2.45
N VAL A 439 -6.82 5.66 -2.40
CA VAL A 439 -6.09 5.20 -1.22
C VAL A 439 -4.74 5.91 -1.19
N SER A 440 -4.57 6.83 -0.24
CA SER A 440 -3.33 7.58 -0.02
C SER A 440 -2.55 7.13 1.22
N GLY A 441 -3.17 6.34 2.10
CA GLY A 441 -2.58 6.01 3.40
C GLY A 441 -2.24 7.27 4.22
N ALA A 442 -1.04 7.29 4.80
CA ALA A 442 -0.53 8.39 5.62
C ALA A 442 0.10 9.55 4.80
N ASP A 443 0.08 9.48 3.47
CA ASP A 443 0.67 10.46 2.56
C ASP A 443 -0.33 11.59 2.24
N PHE A 444 -0.74 12.34 3.27
CA PHE A 444 -1.63 13.51 3.15
C PHE A 444 -0.98 14.72 3.81
N SER A 445 -1.42 15.93 3.40
CA SER A 445 -0.92 17.16 4.01
C SER A 445 -1.44 17.30 5.45
N PRO A 446 -0.57 17.31 6.48
CA PRO A 446 -1.01 17.48 7.86
C PRO A 446 -1.66 18.84 8.09
N ASP A 447 -1.37 19.85 7.26
CA ASP A 447 -1.99 21.18 7.34
C ASP A 447 -3.48 21.16 6.97
N ASP A 448 -3.93 20.19 6.16
CA ASP A 448 -5.34 20.10 5.73
C ASP A 448 -6.25 19.56 6.85
N PHE A 449 -5.67 18.82 7.80
CA PHE A 449 -6.32 18.27 8.99
C PHE A 449 -5.78 18.88 10.30
N GLY A 450 -4.87 19.85 10.19
CA GLY A 450 -4.21 20.52 11.30
C GLY A 450 -4.79 21.90 11.59
N GLY A 451 -5.03 22.18 12.87
CA GLY A 451 -5.49 23.49 13.34
C GLY A 451 -7.01 23.66 13.28
N GLY A 452 -7.62 23.79 14.46
CA GLY A 452 -9.08 23.83 14.62
C GLY A 452 -9.60 22.41 14.82
N GLY A 453 -10.06 22.15 16.03
CA GLY A 453 -10.78 20.93 16.37
C GLY A 453 -11.70 21.24 17.54
N PHE A 454 -12.34 20.22 18.09
CA PHE A 454 -13.32 20.36 19.17
C PHE A 454 -12.80 20.97 20.50
N GLY A 455 -11.56 21.50 20.54
CA GLY A 455 -10.91 22.13 21.70
C GLY A 455 -10.92 23.66 21.65
N ASP A 456 -11.42 24.23 22.74
CA ASP A 456 -11.42 25.61 23.25
C ASP A 456 -10.61 26.67 22.48
N GLY A 457 -11.33 27.65 21.93
CA GLY A 457 -10.76 28.91 21.50
C GLY A 457 -10.17 29.69 22.68
N GLY A 458 -8.88 30.03 22.57
CA GLY A 458 -8.21 30.94 23.49
C GLY A 458 -6.70 30.95 23.31
N GLY A 459 -6.17 31.92 22.54
CA GLY A 459 -4.73 32.12 22.43
C GLY A 459 -4.34 33.20 21.42
N ASP A 460 -4.13 34.39 21.94
CA ASP A 460 -3.49 35.55 21.32
C ASP A 460 -2.25 35.19 20.47
N PHE A 461 -2.19 35.63 19.22
CA PHE A 461 -0.92 35.83 18.49
C PHE A 461 -0.68 37.32 18.29
N GLY A 462 -0.62 38.07 19.39
CA GLY A 462 0.16 39.30 19.47
C GLY A 462 1.59 38.98 19.87
N GLY A 463 2.57 39.18 18.97
CA GLY A 463 3.98 39.09 19.37
C GLY A 463 5.01 39.01 18.25
N GLY A 464 5.34 40.15 17.63
CA GLY A 464 6.74 40.57 17.40
C GLY A 464 7.61 39.83 16.38
N GLY A 465 7.85 40.50 15.25
CA GLY A 465 8.96 40.23 14.34
C GLY A 465 8.74 41.04 13.05
N GLY A 466 9.03 42.34 13.03
CA GLY A 466 10.40 42.81 12.92
C GLY A 466 10.72 43.01 11.44
N GLY A 467 10.18 44.09 10.86
CA GLY A 467 10.58 44.55 9.54
C GLY A 467 12.07 44.90 9.53
N GLY A 468 12.86 44.05 8.88
CA GLY A 468 14.27 44.26 8.61
C GLY A 468 14.46 44.64 7.16
N ASP A 469 14.49 45.94 6.93
CA ASP A 469 14.98 46.60 5.74
C ASP A 469 16.45 46.20 5.51
N PHE A 470 16.77 45.61 4.35
CA PHE A 470 18.14 45.53 3.85
C PHE A 470 18.15 45.89 2.36
N GLY A 471 17.98 47.18 2.10
CA GLY A 471 18.64 47.83 0.98
C GLY A 471 20.10 48.17 1.33
N GLY A 472 21.02 47.93 0.40
CA GLY A 472 22.39 48.45 0.46
C GLY A 472 23.41 47.62 -0.33
N GLY A 473 24.04 48.24 -1.33
CA GLY A 473 25.08 47.69 -2.23
C GLY A 473 26.33 47.12 -1.54
N PHE A 474 27.27 46.51 -2.24
CA PHE A 474 27.85 46.80 -3.56
C PHE A 474 28.14 45.53 -4.35
#